data_AF-A0A1V9YSJ5-F1
#
_entry.id   AF-A0A1V9YSJ5-F1
#
_cell.length_a   1.000
_cell.length_b   1.000
_cell.length_c   1.000
_cell.angle_alpha   90.00
_cell.angle_beta   90.00
_cell.angle_gamma   90.00
#
_symmetry.space_group_name_H-M   'P 1'
#
loop_
_entity.id
_entity.type
_entity.pdbx_description
1 polymer ?
#
loop_
_entity_poly.entity_id
_entity_poly.type
_entity_poly.pdbx_seq_one_letter_code
_entity_poly.pdbx_strand_id
1 'polypeptide(L)'
;MASLLAANASAYAVYQRLAATDIYAPVPSLWLNTPARAIVGGNLLCGSDVQAWTPINGLYMGFSITNMCGSIFSESIRSNVPQQLAALGCISSTFDLLPAVIDTICSLDTFAPANCTEHHSHAVAFLRSYLEPILDETFMPLVTDASMAVTALNVSIAQYVVDTTTNVTTLALVPLLDATDLPWQFYGWCLLFEWVAGHRDVVRFAGDRGTATVLSAATQPLSMAPDPNALPRSFSFLCLYCVQYVTVTLIVVGAAVVVSAVYHRGHMEAMNLFCVNRVVGLVWVGRPVIFLRSLTAIWLLNTSPLPLVVAGAVTHFAATPLVWYKTLLATSELTWFVYVLNDI
;
A
#
# COMPACT_ATOMS: atom_id res chain seq x y z
N MET A 1 8.66 11.28 2.15
CA MET A 1 8.39 10.88 3.56
C MET A 1 9.20 9.66 4.01
N ALA A 2 9.10 8.49 3.39
CA ALA A 2 9.86 7.30 3.82
C ALA A 2 11.40 7.53 3.84
N SER A 3 11.94 8.21 2.83
CA SER A 3 13.36 8.62 2.79
C SER A 3 13.76 9.55 3.93
N LEU A 4 12.90 10.54 4.25
CA LEU A 4 13.11 11.48 5.36
C LEU A 4 13.13 10.75 6.71
N LEU A 5 12.18 9.85 6.94
CA LEU A 5 12.10 9.08 8.19
C LEU A 5 13.29 8.11 8.35
N ALA A 6 13.84 7.60 7.24
CA ALA A 6 15.03 6.77 7.25
C ALA A 6 16.32 7.58 7.50
N ALA A 7 16.41 8.81 6.98
CA ALA A 7 17.59 9.66 7.09
C ALA A 7 17.65 10.46 8.41
N ASN A 8 16.50 10.83 8.98
CA ASN A 8 16.42 11.73 10.13
C ASN A 8 15.76 11.07 11.35
N ALA A 9 16.58 10.75 12.34
CA ALA A 9 16.13 10.10 13.58
C ALA A 9 15.20 10.98 14.44
N SER A 10 15.35 12.31 14.42
CA SER A 10 14.47 13.20 15.19
C SER A 10 13.08 13.29 14.54
N ALA A 11 13.03 13.38 13.21
CA ALA A 11 11.78 13.32 12.45
C ALA A 11 11.02 12.03 12.75
N TYR A 12 11.73 10.89 12.76
CA TYR A 12 11.11 9.62 13.14
C TYR A 12 10.54 9.60 14.56
N ALA A 13 11.31 10.06 15.56
CA ALA A 13 10.87 10.05 16.95
C ALA A 13 9.59 10.88 17.18
N VAL A 14 9.41 11.97 16.42
CA VAL A 14 8.17 12.76 16.43
C VAL A 14 7.07 12.04 15.65
N TYR A 15 7.38 11.51 14.47
CA TYR A 15 6.41 10.80 13.63
C TYR A 15 5.75 9.61 14.33
N GLN A 16 6.49 8.84 15.12
CA GLN A 16 5.94 7.71 15.89
C GLN A 16 4.88 8.11 16.93
N ARG A 17 4.92 9.36 17.39
CA ARG A 17 3.97 9.88 18.39
C ARG A 17 2.74 10.52 17.75
N LEU A 18 2.74 10.71 16.43
CA LEU A 18 1.58 11.22 15.72
C LEU A 18 0.47 10.17 15.76
N ALA A 19 -0.70 10.61 16.19
CA ALA A 19 -1.93 9.84 16.12
C ALA A 19 -2.77 10.39 14.96
N ALA A 20 -3.25 9.50 14.09
CA ALA A 20 -4.28 9.83 13.12
C ALA A 20 -5.65 9.40 13.65
N THR A 21 -6.68 10.17 13.30
CA THR A 21 -8.07 9.74 13.51
C THR A 21 -8.34 8.56 12.56
N ASP A 22 -8.74 7.42 13.10
CA ASP A 22 -8.97 6.18 12.32
C ASP A 22 -10.15 6.34 11.36
N ILE A 23 -11.22 7.01 11.81
CA ILE A 23 -12.46 7.19 11.05
C ILE A 23 -12.91 8.64 11.14
N TYR A 24 -13.12 9.28 10.01
CA TYR A 24 -13.83 10.56 9.92
C TYR A 24 -15.24 10.33 9.36
N ALA A 25 -16.22 11.05 9.90
CA ALA A 25 -17.57 11.14 9.35
C ALA A 25 -17.91 12.61 9.01
N PRO A 26 -17.23 13.17 8.00
CA PRO A 26 -17.32 14.59 7.73
C PRO A 26 -18.62 14.95 7.02
N VAL A 27 -19.13 16.13 7.33
CA VAL A 27 -20.31 16.71 6.71
C VAL A 27 -19.97 18.14 6.28
N PRO A 28 -20.25 18.53 5.02
CA PRO A 28 -20.00 19.88 4.55
C PRO A 28 -20.65 20.95 5.44
N SER A 29 -19.98 22.08 5.59
CA SER A 29 -20.45 23.20 6.42
C SER A 29 -21.84 23.68 5.98
N LEU A 30 -22.13 23.63 4.67
CA LEU A 30 -23.43 23.97 4.08
C LEU A 30 -24.58 23.19 4.72
N TRP A 31 -24.38 21.93 5.09
CA TRP A 31 -25.43 21.09 5.67
C TRP A 31 -25.45 21.13 7.19
N LEU A 32 -24.29 21.20 7.85
CA LEU A 32 -24.24 21.35 9.31
C LEU A 32 -24.81 22.69 9.79
N ASN A 33 -24.56 23.77 9.04
CA ASN A 33 -25.01 25.11 9.42
C ASN A 33 -26.46 25.42 9.02
N THR A 34 -27.14 24.51 8.31
CA THR A 34 -28.53 24.70 7.84
C THR A 34 -29.49 23.78 8.59
N PRO A 35 -30.18 24.26 9.65
CA PRO A 35 -30.99 23.41 10.53
C PRO A 35 -32.26 22.85 9.89
N ALA A 36 -32.75 23.45 8.80
CA ALA A 36 -33.97 23.04 8.11
C ALA A 36 -33.75 22.00 7.00
N ARG A 37 -32.67 21.21 7.08
CA ARG A 37 -32.32 20.19 6.08
C ARG A 37 -32.12 18.84 6.74
N ALA A 38 -32.70 17.82 6.13
CA ALA A 38 -32.41 16.43 6.45
C ALA A 38 -31.95 15.70 5.19
N ILE A 39 -31.13 14.68 5.36
CA ILE A 39 -30.61 13.86 4.28
C ILE A 39 -31.47 12.60 4.21
N VAL A 40 -31.86 12.17 3.01
CA VAL A 40 -32.79 11.04 2.78
C VAL A 40 -32.20 10.02 1.81
N GLY A 41 -30.88 10.04 1.59
CA GLY A 41 -30.16 9.06 0.78
C GLY A 41 -28.85 9.60 0.20
N GLY A 42 -27.88 8.73 -0.05
CA GLY A 42 -26.59 9.06 -0.67
C GLY A 42 -26.29 8.25 -1.94
N ASN A 43 -27.01 7.16 -2.15
CA ASN A 43 -26.87 6.33 -3.34
C ASN A 43 -27.68 6.93 -4.49
N LEU A 44 -26.99 7.49 -5.49
CA LEU A 44 -27.62 8.09 -6.67
C LEU A 44 -28.58 7.12 -7.37
N LEU A 45 -28.31 5.81 -7.31
CA LEU A 45 -29.11 4.76 -7.96
C LEU A 45 -30.41 4.42 -7.23
N CYS A 46 -30.54 4.78 -5.94
CA CYS A 46 -31.69 4.42 -5.11
C CYS A 46 -32.68 5.58 -4.88
N GLY A 47 -32.21 6.83 -5.01
CA GLY A 47 -33.08 8.00 -4.78
C GLY A 47 -33.19 8.38 -3.30
N SER A 48 -34.35 8.92 -2.93
CA SER A 48 -34.71 9.25 -1.54
C SER A 48 -35.44 8.08 -0.87
N ASP A 49 -34.75 6.96 -0.71
CA ASP A 49 -35.30 5.67 -0.32
C ASP A 49 -35.17 5.36 1.19
N VAL A 50 -34.47 6.21 1.93
CA VAL A 50 -34.24 6.06 3.37
C VAL A 50 -34.90 7.18 4.18
N GLN A 51 -35.11 6.90 5.47
CA GLN A 51 -35.71 7.86 6.40
C GLN A 51 -34.82 9.11 6.55
N ALA A 52 -35.45 10.26 6.79
CA ALA A 52 -34.75 11.51 7.05
C ALA A 52 -33.73 11.39 8.21
N TRP A 53 -32.50 11.79 7.92
CA TRP A 53 -31.33 11.73 8.77
C TRP A 53 -30.77 13.14 8.95
N THR A 54 -30.57 13.56 10.20
CA THR A 54 -30.03 14.89 10.46
C THR A 54 -28.55 14.94 10.07
N PRO A 55 -28.06 16.02 9.46
CA PRO A 55 -26.65 16.14 9.05
C PRO A 55 -25.66 15.90 10.19
N ILE A 56 -26.02 16.18 11.45
CA ILE A 56 -25.18 15.88 12.62
C ILE A 56 -24.86 14.39 12.80
N ASN A 57 -25.57 13.48 12.15
CA ASN A 57 -25.32 12.04 12.22
C ASN A 57 -24.41 11.53 11.09
N GLY A 58 -23.85 12.42 10.25
CA GLY A 58 -23.01 12.05 9.11
C GLY A 58 -23.76 12.03 7.77
N LEU A 59 -23.03 11.75 6.69
CA LEU A 59 -23.60 11.59 5.35
C LEU A 59 -24.03 10.15 5.10
N TYR A 60 -24.97 9.96 4.17
CA TYR A 60 -25.22 8.63 3.64
C TYR A 60 -24.12 8.20 2.70
N MET A 61 -23.81 6.91 2.74
CA MET A 61 -22.85 6.28 1.85
C MET A 61 -23.25 6.47 0.37
N GLY A 62 -22.26 6.73 -0.47
CA GLY A 62 -22.44 6.85 -1.93
C GLY A 62 -22.91 5.57 -2.61
N PHE A 63 -23.00 5.59 -3.94
CA PHE A 63 -23.36 4.38 -4.71
C PHE A 63 -22.26 3.31 -4.57
N SER A 64 -22.67 2.05 -4.45
CA SER A 64 -21.77 0.89 -4.41
C SER A 64 -22.54 -0.39 -4.71
N ILE A 65 -21.81 -1.43 -5.13
CA ILE A 65 -22.35 -2.78 -5.29
C ILE A 65 -22.75 -3.43 -3.96
N THR A 66 -22.19 -2.96 -2.84
CA THR A 66 -22.48 -3.48 -1.49
C THR A 66 -23.50 -2.63 -0.72
N ASN A 67 -23.92 -1.49 -1.28
CA ASN A 67 -24.88 -0.58 -0.66
C ASN A 67 -26.29 -0.84 -1.24
N MET A 68 -27.12 -1.57 -0.50
CA MET A 68 -28.47 -1.93 -0.91
C MET A 68 -29.48 -0.80 -0.69
N CYS A 69 -30.40 -0.60 -1.64
CA CYS A 69 -31.47 0.38 -1.50
C CYS A 69 -32.39 0.03 -0.31
N GLY A 70 -32.94 1.05 0.36
CA GLY A 70 -33.83 0.96 1.52
C GLY A 70 -33.10 0.68 2.85
N SER A 71 -31.77 0.65 2.85
CA SER A 71 -30.94 0.42 4.04
C SER A 71 -30.07 1.62 4.36
N ILE A 72 -29.84 1.84 5.66
CA ILE A 72 -29.08 2.98 6.15
C ILE A 72 -27.61 2.60 6.30
N PHE A 73 -26.76 3.22 5.49
CA PHE A 73 -25.30 3.14 5.60
C PHE A 73 -24.70 4.54 5.72
N SER A 74 -23.86 4.76 6.71
CA SER A 74 -23.14 6.02 6.90
C SER A 74 -21.87 6.03 6.07
N GLU A 75 -21.60 7.17 5.43
CA GLU A 75 -20.31 7.44 4.83
C GLU A 75 -19.24 7.62 5.90
N SER A 76 -18.04 7.13 5.63
CA SER A 76 -16.90 7.33 6.50
C SER A 76 -15.60 7.25 5.71
N ILE A 77 -14.59 8.00 6.14
CA ILE A 77 -13.26 8.02 5.55
C ILE A 77 -12.32 7.34 6.51
N ARG A 78 -11.51 6.40 6.02
CA ARG A 78 -10.45 5.77 6.83
C ARG A 78 -9.13 6.45 6.51
N SER A 79 -8.52 7.06 7.52
CA SER A 79 -7.27 7.79 7.36
C SER A 79 -6.15 7.17 8.19
N ASN A 80 -4.93 7.29 7.67
CA ASN A 80 -3.70 6.97 8.40
C ASN A 80 -2.81 8.22 8.50
N VAL A 81 -1.75 8.14 9.31
CA VAL A 81 -0.82 9.27 9.52
C VAL A 81 -0.26 9.81 8.19
N PRO A 82 0.21 8.98 7.24
CA PRO A 82 0.65 9.46 5.94
C PRO A 82 -0.40 10.26 5.16
N GLN A 83 -1.64 9.76 5.11
CA GLN A 83 -2.74 10.38 4.38
C GLN A 83 -3.18 11.69 5.03
N GLN A 84 -3.25 11.72 6.37
CA GLN A 84 -3.56 12.94 7.10
C GLN A 84 -2.49 14.03 6.85
N LEU A 85 -1.21 13.68 6.91
CA LEU A 85 -0.11 14.62 6.60
C LEU A 85 -0.15 15.10 5.15
N ALA A 86 -0.46 14.21 4.21
CA ALA A 86 -0.58 14.57 2.80
C ALA A 86 -1.77 15.51 2.56
N ALA A 87 -2.93 15.26 3.19
CA ALA A 87 -4.11 16.12 3.09
C ALA A 87 -3.85 17.49 3.70
N LEU A 88 -3.24 17.55 4.89
CA LEU A 88 -2.81 18.80 5.53
C LEU A 88 -1.81 19.57 4.66
N GLY A 89 -0.86 18.89 4.02
CA GLY A 89 0.09 19.54 3.10
C GLY A 89 -0.55 20.04 1.81
N CYS A 90 -1.61 19.38 1.32
CA CYS A 90 -2.33 19.86 0.14
C CYS A 90 -3.14 21.12 0.49
N ILE A 91 -3.81 21.16 1.63
CA ILE A 91 -4.58 22.35 2.03
C ILE A 91 -3.69 23.52 2.46
N SER A 92 -2.48 23.26 2.97
CA SER A 92 -1.52 24.32 3.31
C SER A 92 -1.08 25.11 2.06
N SER A 93 -1.20 24.52 0.87
CA SER A 93 -0.94 25.23 -0.38
C SER A 93 -1.97 26.32 -0.69
N THR A 94 -3.20 26.13 -0.21
CA THR A 94 -4.31 27.01 -0.48
C THR A 94 -4.45 28.08 0.61
N PHE A 95 -4.23 27.71 1.88
CA PHE A 95 -4.38 28.63 3.02
C PHE A 95 -3.49 28.25 4.22
N ASP A 96 -3.20 29.23 5.07
CA ASP A 96 -2.44 29.02 6.30
C ASP A 96 -3.21 28.18 7.33
N LEU A 97 -2.57 27.11 7.80
CA LEU A 97 -3.08 26.22 8.85
C LEU A 97 -2.98 26.85 10.24
N LEU A 98 -3.80 27.86 10.49
CA LEU A 98 -3.98 28.49 11.79
C LEU A 98 -4.81 27.58 12.72
N PRO A 99 -4.66 27.68 14.05
CA PRO A 99 -5.44 26.87 15.01
C PRO A 99 -6.95 26.96 14.81
N ALA A 100 -7.48 28.14 14.48
CA ALA A 100 -8.90 28.33 14.22
C ALA A 100 -9.41 27.52 13.01
N VAL A 101 -8.58 27.36 11.97
CA VAL A 101 -8.94 26.54 10.79
C VAL A 101 -8.99 25.06 11.19
N ILE A 102 -8.03 24.62 12.01
CA ILE A 102 -8.01 23.24 12.53
C ILE A 102 -9.26 22.94 13.37
N ASP A 103 -9.69 23.89 14.22
CA ASP A 103 -10.93 23.74 14.98
C ASP A 103 -12.15 23.61 14.07
N THR A 104 -12.20 24.39 12.98
CA THR A 104 -13.29 24.27 12.00
C THR A 104 -13.27 22.94 11.24
N ILE A 105 -12.09 22.40 10.90
CA ILE A 105 -11.97 21.06 10.31
C ILE A 105 -12.57 20.02 11.25
N CYS A 106 -12.21 20.06 12.53
CA CYS A 106 -12.75 19.14 13.54
C CYS A 106 -14.26 19.33 13.76
N SER A 107 -14.78 20.55 13.62
CA SER A 107 -16.21 20.81 13.77
C SER A 107 -17.09 20.20 12.65
N LEU A 108 -16.50 19.89 11.49
CA LEU A 108 -17.20 19.22 10.40
C LEU A 108 -17.29 17.70 10.56
N ASP A 109 -16.45 17.10 11.40
CA ASP A 109 -16.48 15.66 11.66
C ASP A 109 -17.43 15.35 12.82
N THR A 110 -18.53 14.68 12.49
CA THR A 110 -19.56 14.34 13.47
C THR A 110 -19.11 13.25 14.45
N PHE A 111 -18.01 12.55 14.14
CA PHE A 111 -17.37 11.54 14.98
C PHE A 111 -16.05 12.03 15.60
N ALA A 112 -15.78 13.34 15.56
CA ALA A 112 -14.52 13.90 16.05
C ALA A 112 -14.28 13.56 17.53
N PRO A 113 -13.11 12.99 17.89
CA PRO A 113 -12.74 12.80 19.28
C PRO A 113 -12.43 14.16 19.95
N ALA A 114 -12.52 14.22 21.28
CA ALA A 114 -12.21 15.43 22.04
C ALA A 114 -10.79 16.00 21.76
N ASN A 115 -9.85 15.14 21.36
CA ASN A 115 -8.46 15.51 21.06
C ASN A 115 -8.23 15.78 19.56
N CYS A 116 -9.29 15.97 18.75
CA CYS A 116 -9.16 16.17 17.30
C CYS A 116 -8.22 17.34 16.95
N THR A 117 -8.45 18.52 17.56
CA THR A 117 -7.63 19.71 17.36
C THR A 117 -6.18 19.44 17.73
N GLU A 118 -5.95 18.76 18.86
CA GLU A 118 -4.61 18.43 19.33
C GLU A 118 -3.88 17.53 18.31
N HIS A 119 -4.52 16.47 17.85
CA HIS A 119 -3.95 15.54 16.87
C HIS A 119 -3.57 16.25 15.56
N HIS A 120 -4.45 17.10 15.04
CA HIS A 120 -4.17 17.85 13.81
C HIS A 120 -3.08 18.89 14.04
N SER A 121 -3.04 19.54 15.22
CA SER A 121 -2.00 20.50 15.56
C SER A 121 -0.60 19.88 15.61
N HIS A 122 -0.46 18.66 16.15
CA HIS A 122 0.80 17.91 16.15
C HIS A 122 1.22 17.53 14.73
N ALA A 123 0.26 17.12 13.89
CA ALA A 123 0.52 16.78 12.49
C ALA A 123 0.97 18.03 11.68
N VAL A 124 0.34 19.18 11.88
CA VAL A 124 0.74 20.46 11.27
C VAL A 124 2.12 20.90 11.75
N ALA A 125 2.42 20.76 13.05
CA ALA A 125 3.74 21.08 13.60
C ALA A 125 4.84 20.19 12.99
N PHE A 126 4.56 18.90 12.81
CA PHE A 126 5.47 17.98 12.11
C PHE A 126 5.68 18.40 10.65
N LEU A 127 4.59 18.74 9.95
CA LEU A 127 4.63 19.19 8.56
C LEU A 127 5.52 20.43 8.39
N ARG A 128 5.31 21.46 9.21
CA ARG A 128 6.13 22.68 9.23
C ARG A 128 7.61 22.43 9.53
N SER A 129 7.88 21.56 10.50
CA SER A 129 9.24 21.36 10.98
C SER A 129 10.10 20.51 10.04
N TYR A 130 9.49 19.55 9.33
CA TYR A 130 10.24 18.50 8.63
C TYR A 130 9.87 18.33 7.16
N LEU A 131 8.65 18.70 6.75
CA LEU A 131 8.16 18.45 5.39
C LEU A 131 8.14 19.72 4.52
N GLU A 132 7.71 20.88 5.04
CA GLU A 132 7.70 22.14 4.27
C GLU A 132 9.03 22.44 3.55
N PRO A 133 10.21 22.32 4.18
CA PRO A 133 11.49 22.57 3.50
C PRO A 133 11.78 21.66 2.30
N ILE A 134 11.07 20.53 2.20
CA ILE A 134 11.25 19.51 1.16
C ILE A 134 10.12 19.62 0.11
N LEU A 135 8.97 20.16 0.49
CA LEU A 135 7.77 20.18 -0.35
C LEU A 135 7.75 21.38 -1.31
N ASP A 136 8.33 22.53 -0.96
CA ASP A 136 8.03 23.79 -1.67
C ASP A 136 8.24 23.81 -3.20
N GLU A 137 9.39 23.36 -3.72
CA GLU A 137 9.67 23.58 -5.16
C GLU A 137 8.93 22.65 -6.12
N THR A 138 8.67 21.40 -5.73
CA THR A 138 8.04 20.41 -6.62
C THR A 138 6.63 20.02 -6.25
N PHE A 139 6.23 20.16 -4.98
CA PHE A 139 4.93 19.68 -4.52
C PHE A 139 3.80 20.64 -4.82
N MET A 140 4.01 21.94 -4.57
CA MET A 140 3.03 23.00 -4.80
C MET A 140 2.44 23.03 -6.23
N PRO A 141 3.24 22.92 -7.32
CA PRO A 141 2.67 22.84 -8.66
C PRO A 141 1.83 21.58 -8.87
N LEU A 142 2.23 20.43 -8.31
CA LEU A 142 1.47 19.18 -8.40
C LEU A 142 0.10 19.27 -7.72
N VAL A 143 0.02 19.92 -6.56
CA VAL A 143 -1.25 20.15 -5.84
C VAL A 143 -2.16 21.07 -6.66
N THR A 144 -1.59 22.10 -7.27
CA THR A 144 -2.34 23.04 -8.12
C THR A 144 -2.88 22.33 -9.38
N ASP A 145 -2.06 21.55 -10.07
CA ASP A 145 -2.48 20.77 -11.25
C ASP A 145 -3.56 19.73 -10.89
N ALA A 146 -3.38 19.03 -9.77
CA ALA A 146 -4.36 18.05 -9.29
C ALA A 146 -5.70 18.73 -8.93
N SER A 147 -5.67 19.88 -8.24
CA SER A 147 -6.90 20.60 -7.90
C SER A 147 -7.62 21.14 -9.13
N MET A 148 -6.88 21.67 -10.13
CA MET A 148 -7.44 22.07 -11.43
C MET A 148 -8.06 20.89 -12.19
N ALA A 149 -7.41 19.73 -12.21
CA ALA A 149 -7.94 18.55 -12.87
C ALA A 149 -9.23 18.04 -12.20
N VAL A 150 -9.27 17.99 -10.87
CA VAL A 150 -10.44 17.53 -10.10
C VAL A 150 -11.61 18.51 -10.25
N THR A 151 -11.34 19.81 -10.18
CA THR A 151 -12.37 20.84 -10.38
C THR A 151 -12.92 20.83 -11.81
N ALA A 152 -12.08 20.58 -12.82
CA ALA A 152 -12.52 20.42 -14.21
C ALA A 152 -13.43 19.19 -14.42
N LEU A 153 -13.19 18.09 -13.68
CA LEU A 153 -14.05 16.90 -13.69
C LEU A 153 -15.36 17.10 -12.91
N ASN A 154 -15.43 18.15 -12.08
CA ASN A 154 -16.53 18.46 -11.16
C ASN A 154 -16.90 17.27 -10.25
N VAL A 155 -15.87 16.66 -9.64
CA VAL A 155 -16.05 15.50 -8.75
C VAL A 155 -16.77 15.95 -7.47
N SER A 156 -17.89 15.30 -7.15
CA SER A 156 -18.77 15.69 -6.05
C SER A 156 -19.26 14.50 -5.22
N ILE A 157 -19.69 14.78 -4.00
CA ILE A 157 -20.54 13.86 -3.23
C ILE A 157 -22.00 14.19 -3.55
N ALA A 158 -22.79 13.15 -3.82
CA ALA A 158 -24.23 13.28 -4.01
C ALA A 158 -24.97 12.91 -2.72
N GLN A 159 -25.94 13.73 -2.34
CA GLN A 159 -26.91 13.42 -1.30
C GLN A 159 -28.30 13.89 -1.73
N TYR A 160 -29.32 13.11 -1.45
CA TYR A 160 -30.71 13.54 -1.53
C TYR A 160 -31.06 14.28 -0.24
N VAL A 161 -31.41 15.55 -0.36
CA VAL A 161 -31.69 16.43 0.77
C VAL A 161 -33.15 16.87 0.71
N VAL A 162 -33.86 16.75 1.82
CA VAL A 162 -35.21 17.27 2.01
C VAL A 162 -35.15 18.54 2.85
N ASP A 163 -35.82 19.58 2.36
CA ASP A 163 -36.09 20.78 3.14
C ASP A 163 -37.27 20.49 4.08
N THR A 164 -37.05 20.56 5.39
CA THR A 164 -38.05 20.19 6.40
C THR A 164 -39.20 21.21 6.51
N THR A 165 -39.06 22.38 5.90
CA THR A 165 -40.12 23.41 5.86
C THR A 165 -41.04 23.25 4.67
N THR A 166 -40.49 22.92 3.49
CA THR A 166 -41.26 22.78 2.25
C THR A 166 -41.60 21.34 1.89
N ASN A 167 -40.96 20.36 2.56
CA ASN A 167 -41.00 18.93 2.24
C ASN A 167 -40.61 18.61 0.79
N VAL A 168 -39.78 19.46 0.17
CA VAL A 168 -39.26 19.23 -1.18
C VAL A 168 -37.92 18.53 -1.09
N THR A 169 -37.81 17.38 -1.76
CA THR A 169 -36.55 16.63 -1.89
C THR A 169 -35.81 17.04 -3.16
N THR A 170 -34.51 17.30 -3.03
CA THR A 170 -33.63 17.68 -4.13
C THR A 170 -32.33 16.88 -4.08
N LEU A 171 -31.71 16.66 -5.23
CA LEU A 171 -30.36 16.10 -5.31
C LEU A 171 -29.36 17.24 -5.11
N ALA A 172 -28.60 17.18 -4.02
CA ALA A 172 -27.51 18.10 -3.73
C ALA A 172 -26.17 17.47 -4.10
N LEU A 173 -25.38 18.18 -4.89
CA LEU A 173 -24.01 17.81 -5.26
C LEU A 173 -23.06 18.79 -4.58
N VAL A 174 -22.14 18.28 -3.77
CA VAL A 174 -21.11 19.09 -3.11
C VAL A 174 -19.75 18.73 -3.71
N PRO A 175 -19.07 19.67 -4.40
CA PRO A 175 -17.73 19.43 -4.93
C PRO A 175 -16.75 19.02 -3.83
N LEU A 176 -15.82 18.10 -4.12
CA LEU A 176 -14.82 17.69 -3.13
C LEU A 176 -13.88 18.84 -2.74
N LEU A 177 -13.49 19.66 -3.71
CA LEU A 177 -12.61 20.82 -3.52
C LEU A 177 -13.42 22.12 -3.69
N ASP A 178 -14.48 22.28 -2.88
CA ASP A 178 -15.30 23.49 -2.90
C ASP A 178 -14.49 24.71 -2.41
N ALA A 179 -14.37 25.74 -3.26
CA ALA A 179 -13.66 26.97 -2.94
C ALA A 179 -14.35 27.80 -1.85
N THR A 180 -15.65 27.58 -1.62
CA THR A 180 -16.44 28.30 -0.62
C THR A 180 -16.42 27.64 0.76
N ASP A 181 -16.10 26.35 0.83
CA ASP A 181 -16.02 25.55 2.06
C ASP A 181 -14.59 25.07 2.29
N LEU A 182 -13.78 25.95 2.87
CA LEU A 182 -12.37 25.68 3.16
C LEU A 182 -12.16 24.44 4.07
N PRO A 183 -12.78 24.31 5.25
CA PRO A 183 -12.56 23.14 6.10
C PRO A 183 -12.99 21.83 5.43
N TRP A 184 -13.95 21.87 4.50
CA TRP A 184 -14.34 20.71 3.71
C TRP A 184 -13.24 20.22 2.75
N GLN A 185 -12.38 21.10 2.22
CA GLN A 185 -11.31 20.70 1.31
C GLN A 185 -10.33 19.70 1.95
N PHE A 186 -10.13 19.74 3.27
CA PHE A 186 -9.34 18.72 3.97
C PHE A 186 -9.91 17.31 3.74
N TYR A 187 -11.21 17.14 3.95
CA TYR A 187 -11.90 15.87 3.73
C TYR A 187 -12.00 15.54 2.24
N GLY A 188 -12.14 16.55 1.39
CA GLY A 188 -12.02 16.42 -0.06
C GLY A 188 -10.70 15.75 -0.48
N TRP A 189 -9.57 16.23 0.03
CA TRP A 189 -8.26 15.61 -0.22
C TRP A 189 -8.17 14.19 0.33
N CYS A 190 -8.70 13.93 1.53
CA CYS A 190 -8.76 12.57 2.08
C CYS A 190 -9.53 11.61 1.16
N LEU A 191 -10.67 12.04 0.62
CA LEU A 191 -11.47 11.28 -0.35
C LEU A 191 -10.76 11.10 -1.69
N LEU A 192 -10.04 12.11 -2.17
CA LEU A 192 -9.22 12.01 -3.37
C LEU A 192 -8.07 11.00 -3.20
N PHE A 193 -7.45 10.93 -2.02
CA PHE A 193 -6.46 9.90 -1.72
C PHE A 193 -7.07 8.50 -1.73
N GLU A 194 -8.28 8.32 -1.20
CA GLU A 194 -9.00 7.04 -1.29
C GLU A 194 -9.33 6.67 -2.74
N TRP A 195 -9.67 7.65 -3.59
CA TRP A 195 -9.87 7.43 -5.03
C TRP A 195 -8.57 6.99 -5.72
N VAL A 196 -7.47 7.72 -5.53
CA VAL A 196 -6.18 7.37 -6.15
C VAL A 196 -5.64 6.03 -5.63
N ALA A 197 -5.92 5.68 -4.38
CA ALA A 197 -5.59 4.37 -3.81
C ALA A 197 -6.49 3.23 -4.34
N GLY A 198 -7.54 3.53 -5.10
CA GLY A 198 -8.47 2.54 -5.65
C GLY A 198 -9.48 2.00 -4.62
N HIS A 199 -9.69 2.70 -3.51
CA HIS A 199 -10.75 2.37 -2.56
C HIS A 199 -12.11 2.92 -2.99
N ARG A 200 -12.11 3.98 -3.80
CA ARG A 200 -13.32 4.60 -4.37
C ARG A 200 -13.16 4.77 -5.86
N ASP A 201 -14.27 4.93 -6.54
CA ASP A 201 -14.37 5.21 -7.97
C ASP A 201 -15.11 6.52 -8.19
N VAL A 202 -14.73 7.25 -9.25
CA VAL A 202 -15.46 8.42 -9.71
C VAL A 202 -16.20 8.06 -10.99
N VAL A 203 -17.53 8.16 -10.95
CA VAL A 203 -18.39 7.80 -12.08
C VAL A 203 -19.20 9.01 -12.52
N ARG A 204 -19.20 9.27 -13.83
CA ARG A 204 -20.05 10.29 -14.44
C ARG A 204 -21.36 9.69 -14.90
N PHE A 205 -22.44 10.03 -14.21
CA PHE A 205 -23.80 9.70 -14.61
C PHE A 205 -24.31 10.75 -15.57
N ALA A 206 -24.93 10.31 -16.66
CA ALA A 206 -25.58 11.19 -17.64
C ALA A 206 -27.01 10.72 -17.84
N GLY A 207 -27.97 11.65 -17.79
CA GLY A 207 -29.37 11.40 -18.02
C GLY A 207 -30.09 12.64 -18.53
N ASP A 208 -31.41 12.55 -18.65
CA ASP A 208 -32.24 13.59 -19.29
C ASP A 208 -32.19 14.95 -18.58
N ARG A 209 -31.89 14.97 -17.28
CA ARG A 209 -31.79 16.17 -16.45
C ARG A 209 -30.36 16.67 -16.23
N GLY A 210 -29.40 16.16 -17.00
CA GLY A 210 -28.01 16.61 -16.98
C GLY A 210 -27.03 15.52 -16.59
N THR A 211 -25.87 15.94 -16.09
CA THR A 211 -24.75 15.05 -15.77
C THR A 211 -24.23 15.32 -14.36
N ALA A 212 -23.91 14.25 -13.62
CA ALA A 212 -23.31 14.33 -12.30
C ALA A 212 -22.06 13.44 -12.25
N THR A 213 -20.91 14.01 -11.91
CA THR A 213 -19.68 13.26 -11.64
C THR A 213 -19.60 13.02 -10.14
N VAL A 214 -19.79 11.77 -9.72
CA VAL A 214 -20.01 11.44 -8.30
C VAL A 214 -18.99 10.40 -7.83
N LEU A 215 -18.52 10.57 -6.59
CA LEU A 215 -17.67 9.61 -5.92
C LEU A 215 -18.50 8.43 -5.37
N SER A 216 -18.00 7.21 -5.52
CA SER A 216 -18.61 5.99 -4.97
C SER A 216 -18.36 5.85 -3.47
N ALA A 217 -19.05 4.89 -2.84
CA ALA A 217 -18.69 4.45 -1.50
C ALA A 217 -17.32 3.79 -1.47
N ALA A 218 -16.67 3.78 -0.30
CA ALA A 218 -15.46 3.01 -0.09
C ALA A 218 -15.73 1.50 -0.28
N THR A 219 -14.94 0.88 -1.14
CA THR A 219 -14.89 -0.56 -1.35
C THR A 219 -13.63 -1.12 -0.71
N GLN A 220 -13.77 -2.23 0.01
CA GLN A 220 -12.61 -2.90 0.57
C GLN A 220 -11.87 -3.64 -0.56
N PRO A 221 -10.53 -3.56 -0.60
CA PRO A 221 -9.76 -4.30 -1.58
C PRO A 221 -10.02 -5.79 -1.40
N LEU A 222 -10.24 -6.49 -2.51
CA LEU A 222 -10.46 -7.93 -2.49
C LEU A 222 -9.19 -8.62 -1.98
N SER A 223 -9.25 -9.17 -0.77
CA SER A 223 -8.16 -9.97 -0.22
C SER A 223 -8.09 -11.31 -0.93
N MET A 224 -7.23 -11.41 -1.93
CA MET A 224 -6.81 -12.69 -2.49
C MET A 224 -5.62 -13.20 -1.68
N ALA A 225 -5.90 -13.75 -0.49
CA ALA A 225 -4.86 -14.45 0.26
C ALA A 225 -4.36 -15.63 -0.59
N PRO A 226 -3.06 -15.71 -0.92
CA PRO A 226 -2.51 -16.86 -1.63
C PRO A 226 -2.82 -18.14 -0.85
N ASP A 227 -3.38 -19.14 -1.52
CA ASP A 227 -3.63 -20.43 -0.86
C ASP A 227 -2.30 -20.97 -0.32
N PRO A 228 -2.17 -21.19 1.00
CA PRO A 228 -0.95 -21.73 1.59
C PRO A 228 -0.59 -23.12 1.05
N ASN A 229 -1.55 -23.84 0.44
CA ASN A 229 -1.30 -25.09 -0.26
C ASN A 229 -0.86 -24.90 -1.73
N ALA A 230 -1.18 -23.76 -2.34
CA ALA A 230 -0.76 -23.41 -3.70
C ALA A 230 0.69 -22.88 -3.76
N LEU A 231 1.21 -22.33 -2.65
CA LEU A 231 2.62 -22.00 -2.46
C LEU A 231 3.30 -23.08 -1.58
N PRO A 232 3.74 -24.22 -2.16
CA PRO A 232 4.27 -25.31 -1.37
C PRO A 232 5.58 -24.89 -0.70
N ARG A 233 5.53 -24.49 0.58
CA ARG A 233 6.70 -24.44 1.47
C ARG A 233 7.52 -25.74 1.36
N SER A 234 6.80 -26.85 1.15
CA SER A 234 7.34 -28.18 0.86
C SER A 234 8.38 -28.20 -0.26
N PHE A 235 8.17 -27.47 -1.36
CA PHE A 235 9.09 -27.50 -2.51
C PHE A 235 10.42 -26.80 -2.21
N SER A 236 10.39 -25.68 -1.49
CA SER A 236 11.62 -24.99 -1.07
C SER A 236 12.43 -25.85 -0.08
N PHE A 237 11.75 -26.56 0.84
CA PHE A 237 12.41 -27.48 1.76
C PHE A 237 12.97 -28.71 1.03
N LEU A 238 12.24 -29.28 0.07
CA LEU A 238 12.72 -30.35 -0.79
C LEU A 238 14.02 -29.95 -1.50
N CYS A 239 14.02 -28.78 -2.16
CA CYS A 239 15.20 -28.24 -2.82
C CYS A 239 16.38 -28.08 -1.84
N LEU A 240 16.12 -27.54 -0.64
CA LEU A 240 17.13 -27.39 0.41
C LEU A 240 17.71 -28.75 0.84
N TYR A 241 16.86 -29.74 1.12
CA TYR A 241 17.32 -31.08 1.51
C TYR A 241 18.12 -31.76 0.40
N CYS A 242 17.72 -31.60 -0.87
CA CYS A 242 18.47 -32.12 -2.00
C CYS A 242 19.86 -31.47 -2.13
N VAL A 243 19.95 -30.14 -1.98
CA VAL A 243 21.22 -29.42 -1.98
C VAL A 243 22.10 -29.87 -0.81
N GLN A 244 21.55 -29.99 0.40
CA GLN A 244 22.27 -30.50 1.57
C GLN A 244 22.78 -31.91 1.37
N TYR A 245 21.93 -32.82 0.87
CA TYR A 245 22.30 -34.20 0.59
C TYR A 245 23.49 -34.30 -0.38
N VAL A 246 23.43 -33.60 -1.51
CA VAL A 246 24.54 -33.60 -2.49
C VAL A 246 25.82 -33.03 -1.86
N THR A 247 25.72 -31.93 -1.10
CA THR A 247 26.89 -31.31 -0.45
C THR A 247 27.54 -32.25 0.57
N VAL A 248 26.74 -32.93 1.41
CA VAL A 248 27.26 -33.90 2.39
C VAL A 248 27.95 -35.06 1.69
N THR A 249 27.35 -35.61 0.64
CA THR A 249 27.96 -36.71 -0.13
C THR A 249 29.28 -36.29 -0.76
N LEU A 250 29.37 -35.08 -1.35
CA LEU A 250 30.62 -34.55 -1.90
C LEU A 250 31.70 -34.35 -0.82
N ILE A 251 31.32 -33.88 0.37
CA ILE A 251 32.26 -33.72 1.50
C ILE A 251 32.79 -35.09 1.95
N VAL A 252 31.91 -36.09 2.11
CA VAL A 252 32.29 -37.45 2.55
C VAL A 252 33.22 -38.11 1.54
N VAL A 253 32.87 -38.07 0.25
CA VAL A 253 33.72 -38.66 -0.79
C VAL A 253 35.02 -37.87 -0.95
N GLY A 254 34.97 -36.53 -0.88
CA GLY A 254 36.15 -35.69 -0.90
C GLY A 254 37.11 -36.02 0.24
N ALA A 255 36.60 -36.23 1.46
CA ALA A 255 37.41 -36.65 2.60
C ALA A 255 38.04 -38.03 2.39
N ALA A 256 37.29 -39.00 1.84
CA ALA A 256 37.82 -40.32 1.49
C ALA A 256 38.93 -40.25 0.43
N VAL A 257 38.76 -39.39 -0.59
CA VAL A 257 39.79 -39.13 -1.61
C VAL A 257 41.04 -38.51 -0.98
N VAL A 258 40.90 -37.55 -0.07
CA VAL A 258 42.05 -36.97 0.65
C VAL A 258 42.79 -38.02 1.49
N VAL A 259 42.06 -38.85 2.25
CA VAL A 259 42.67 -39.93 3.06
C VAL A 259 43.43 -40.92 2.17
N SER A 260 42.83 -41.32 1.05
CA SER A 260 43.50 -42.22 0.10
C SER A 260 44.72 -41.57 -0.57
N ALA A 261 44.66 -40.28 -0.89
CA ALA A 261 45.81 -39.54 -1.44
C ALA A 261 46.98 -39.50 -0.45
N VAL A 262 46.71 -39.27 0.84
CA VAL A 262 47.73 -39.29 1.90
C VAL A 262 48.31 -40.70 2.05
N TYR A 263 47.46 -41.73 2.06
CA TYR A 263 47.89 -43.13 2.16
C TYR A 263 48.83 -43.52 1.01
N HIS A 264 48.51 -43.13 -0.22
CA HIS A 264 49.34 -43.38 -1.40
C HIS A 264 50.46 -42.35 -1.62
N ARG A 265 50.73 -41.48 -0.63
CA ARG A 265 51.78 -40.43 -0.68
C ARG A 265 51.67 -39.51 -1.90
N GLY A 266 50.45 -39.22 -2.37
CA GLY A 266 50.21 -38.34 -3.50
C GLY A 266 50.53 -38.94 -4.88
N HIS A 267 50.77 -40.25 -4.99
CA HIS A 267 50.93 -40.94 -6.30
C HIS A 267 49.57 -41.15 -6.99
N MET A 268 48.85 -40.04 -7.22
CA MET A 268 47.56 -40.02 -7.90
C MET A 268 47.64 -39.05 -9.06
N GLU A 269 47.06 -39.44 -10.19
CA GLU A 269 46.95 -38.55 -11.34
C GLU A 269 45.96 -37.42 -11.03
N ALA A 270 46.45 -36.18 -10.97
CA ALA A 270 45.65 -35.01 -10.60
C ALA A 270 44.44 -34.78 -11.53
N MET A 271 44.52 -35.24 -12.79
CA MET A 271 43.41 -35.15 -13.75
C MET A 271 42.17 -35.94 -13.29
N ASN A 272 42.36 -37.06 -12.59
CA ASN A 272 41.26 -37.86 -12.07
C ASN A 272 40.52 -37.15 -10.92
N LEU A 273 41.19 -36.24 -10.21
CA LEU A 273 40.56 -35.44 -9.14
C LEU A 273 39.53 -34.46 -9.70
N PHE A 274 39.73 -33.93 -10.92
CA PHE A 274 38.74 -33.05 -11.57
C PHE A 274 37.47 -33.80 -12.00
N CYS A 275 37.56 -35.12 -12.20
CA CYS A 275 36.41 -35.96 -12.57
C CYS A 275 35.55 -36.36 -11.36
N VAL A 276 36.03 -36.17 -10.12
CA VAL A 276 35.35 -36.63 -8.90
C VAL A 276 33.93 -36.06 -8.81
N ASN A 277 33.76 -34.77 -9.05
CA ASN A 277 32.43 -34.15 -9.02
C ASN A 277 31.48 -34.84 -10.00
N ARG A 278 31.90 -35.05 -11.26
CA ARG A 278 31.07 -35.72 -12.28
C ARG A 278 30.72 -37.17 -11.88
N VAL A 279 31.70 -37.94 -11.42
CA VAL A 279 31.52 -39.37 -11.06
C VAL A 279 30.64 -39.53 -9.82
N VAL A 280 30.98 -38.82 -8.73
CA VAL A 280 30.21 -38.87 -7.48
C VAL A 280 28.80 -38.38 -7.72
N GLY A 281 28.66 -37.31 -8.51
CA GLY A 281 27.36 -36.80 -8.84
C GLY A 281 26.49 -37.84 -9.56
N LEU A 282 26.89 -38.24 -10.76
CA LEU A 282 26.02 -39.06 -11.61
C LEU A 282 25.81 -40.48 -11.05
N VAL A 283 26.83 -41.07 -10.42
CA VAL A 283 26.80 -42.48 -9.98
C VAL A 283 26.26 -42.63 -8.55
N TRP A 284 26.67 -41.77 -7.61
CA TRP A 284 26.33 -41.95 -6.18
C TRP A 284 25.10 -41.17 -5.75
N VAL A 285 24.86 -40.00 -6.34
CA VAL A 285 23.72 -39.13 -5.97
C VAL A 285 22.54 -39.32 -6.91
N GLY A 286 22.82 -39.46 -8.21
CA GLY A 286 21.81 -39.70 -9.24
C GLY A 286 21.34 -38.43 -9.96
N ARG A 287 20.95 -38.62 -11.22
CA ARG A 287 20.62 -37.54 -12.17
C ARG A 287 19.52 -36.58 -11.69
N PRO A 288 18.37 -37.04 -11.13
CA PRO A 288 17.27 -36.13 -10.77
C PRO A 288 17.64 -35.15 -9.65
N VAL A 289 18.42 -35.59 -8.66
CA VAL A 289 18.81 -34.76 -7.51
C VAL A 289 19.84 -33.70 -7.93
N ILE A 290 20.73 -34.04 -8.86
CA ILE A 290 21.73 -33.11 -9.41
C ILE A 290 21.11 -32.10 -10.36
N PHE A 291 20.15 -32.55 -11.17
CA PHE A 291 19.34 -31.65 -11.97
C PHE A 291 18.64 -30.62 -11.07
N LEU A 292 17.99 -31.06 -9.99
CA LEU A 292 17.34 -30.16 -9.04
C LEU A 292 18.34 -29.17 -8.40
N ARG A 293 19.54 -29.64 -8.02
CA ARG A 293 20.62 -28.77 -7.52
C ARG A 293 21.02 -27.70 -8.54
N SER A 294 21.20 -28.08 -9.81
CA SER A 294 21.51 -27.12 -10.87
C SER A 294 20.40 -26.10 -11.09
N LEU A 295 19.13 -26.54 -10.98
CA LEU A 295 17.96 -25.68 -11.12
C LEU A 295 17.89 -24.63 -9.99
N THR A 296 18.22 -25.02 -8.75
CA THR A 296 18.31 -24.06 -7.64
C THR A 296 19.40 -23.00 -7.87
N ALA A 297 20.51 -23.37 -8.48
CA ALA A 297 21.57 -22.41 -8.83
C ALA A 297 21.12 -21.44 -9.93
N ILE A 298 20.39 -21.92 -10.94
CA ILE A 298 19.76 -21.07 -11.97
C ILE A 298 18.80 -20.08 -11.33
N TRP A 299 17.94 -20.52 -10.40
CA TRP A 299 17.03 -19.60 -9.70
C TRP A 299 17.77 -18.56 -8.86
N LEU A 300 18.83 -18.95 -8.15
CA LEU A 300 19.64 -18.01 -7.36
C LEU A 300 20.35 -16.97 -8.23
N LEU A 301 20.76 -17.33 -9.45
CA LEU A 301 21.40 -16.39 -10.39
C LEU A 301 20.39 -15.47 -11.10
N ASN A 302 19.17 -15.95 -11.33
CA ASN A 302 18.11 -15.18 -12.01
C ASN A 302 17.22 -14.38 -11.05
N THR A 303 17.30 -14.64 -9.74
CA THR A 303 16.47 -13.98 -8.72
C THR A 303 17.33 -13.13 -7.81
N SER A 304 17.13 -11.81 -7.82
CA SER A 304 17.77 -10.94 -6.84
C SER A 304 17.20 -11.21 -5.45
N PRO A 305 18.03 -11.39 -4.41
CA PRO A 305 17.53 -11.47 -3.05
C PRO A 305 16.87 -10.13 -2.71
N LEU A 306 15.70 -10.21 -2.09
CA LEU A 306 14.94 -9.04 -1.66
C LEU A 306 14.76 -9.08 -0.13
N PRO A 307 15.84 -8.94 0.66
CA PRO A 307 15.73 -8.87 2.10
C PRO A 307 14.88 -7.68 2.52
N LEU A 308 14.02 -7.92 3.51
CA LEU A 308 13.35 -6.87 4.26
C LEU A 308 14.37 -6.32 5.26
N VAL A 309 14.86 -5.10 5.01
CA VAL A 309 15.84 -4.44 5.86
C VAL A 309 15.13 -3.41 6.73
N VAL A 310 15.47 -3.40 8.01
CA VAL A 310 15.03 -2.40 8.97
C VAL A 310 16.11 -1.32 9.06
N ALA A 311 15.87 -0.16 8.45
CA ALA A 311 16.76 1.00 8.56
C ALA A 311 16.19 1.92 9.65
N GLY A 312 16.60 1.67 10.89
CA GLY A 312 16.07 2.30 12.09
C GLY A 312 14.58 1.98 12.28
N ALA A 313 13.77 2.83 11.67
CA ALA A 313 12.32 2.95 11.79
C ALA A 313 11.51 2.27 10.68
N VAL A 314 12.10 2.25 9.50
CA VAL A 314 11.40 1.97 8.25
C VAL A 314 11.82 0.59 7.80
N THR A 315 10.82 -0.24 7.52
CA THR A 315 11.01 -1.51 6.83
C THR A 315 10.97 -1.21 5.32
N HIS A 316 12.04 -1.56 4.63
CA HIS A 316 12.09 -1.43 3.18
C HIS A 316 12.76 -2.66 2.57
N PHE A 317 12.41 -2.94 1.31
CA PHE A 317 13.07 -3.97 0.55
C PHE A 317 14.39 -3.44 0.00
N ALA A 318 15.49 -4.12 0.30
CA ALA A 318 16.80 -3.76 -0.23
C ALA A 318 17.21 -4.81 -1.26
N ALA A 319 17.17 -4.48 -2.56
CA ALA A 319 17.72 -5.33 -3.60
C ALA A 319 19.25 -5.26 -3.56
N THR A 320 19.87 -6.19 -2.82
CA THR A 320 21.33 -6.27 -2.69
C THR A 320 21.88 -7.24 -3.75
N PRO A 321 22.91 -6.85 -4.50
CA PRO A 321 23.50 -7.76 -5.48
C PRO A 321 24.13 -8.97 -4.79
N LEU A 322 24.10 -10.14 -5.44
CA LEU A 322 24.86 -11.29 -4.93
C LEU A 322 26.34 -10.94 -4.86
N VAL A 323 26.92 -11.19 -3.69
CA VAL A 323 28.38 -11.13 -3.48
C VAL A 323 29.09 -12.05 -4.47
N TRP A 324 30.19 -11.57 -5.05
CA TRP A 324 30.90 -12.20 -6.18
C TRP A 324 31.21 -13.70 -5.97
N TYR A 325 31.54 -14.12 -4.74
CA TYR A 325 31.88 -15.51 -4.44
C TYR A 325 30.65 -16.43 -4.46
N LYS A 326 29.46 -15.93 -4.08
CA LYS A 326 28.20 -16.69 -4.21
C LYS A 326 27.81 -16.83 -5.67
N THR A 327 28.08 -15.82 -6.49
CA THR A 327 27.87 -15.87 -7.93
C THR A 327 28.79 -16.91 -8.58
N LEU A 328 30.07 -16.93 -8.22
CA LEU A 328 31.02 -17.92 -8.72
C LEU A 328 30.64 -19.34 -8.27
N LEU A 329 30.26 -19.51 -7.00
CA LEU A 329 29.77 -20.78 -6.49
C LEU A 329 28.52 -21.24 -7.25
N ALA A 330 27.48 -20.41 -7.35
CA ALA A 330 26.25 -20.75 -8.08
C ALA A 330 26.53 -21.06 -9.57
N THR A 331 27.48 -20.36 -10.19
CA THR A 331 27.91 -20.66 -11.57
C THR A 331 28.57 -22.03 -11.66
N SER A 332 29.40 -22.41 -10.69
CA SER A 332 29.98 -23.76 -10.63
C SER A 332 28.89 -24.83 -10.43
N GLU A 333 27.86 -24.55 -9.65
CA GLU A 333 26.72 -25.44 -9.47
C GLU A 333 25.84 -25.56 -10.73
N LEU A 334 25.87 -24.58 -11.63
CA LEU A 334 25.18 -24.66 -12.92
C LEU A 334 25.84 -25.73 -13.82
N THR A 335 27.14 -26.02 -13.67
CA THR A 335 27.84 -27.02 -14.50
C THR A 335 27.26 -28.43 -14.36
N TRP A 336 26.60 -28.73 -13.23
CA TRP A 336 25.84 -29.95 -13.02
C TRP A 336 24.77 -30.20 -14.09
N PHE A 337 24.13 -29.13 -14.58
CA PHE A 337 23.15 -29.22 -15.65
C PHE A 337 23.77 -29.78 -16.93
N VAL A 338 24.97 -29.31 -17.27
CA VAL A 338 25.74 -29.79 -18.42
C VAL A 338 26.13 -31.27 -18.24
N TYR A 339 26.51 -31.68 -17.04
CA TYR A 339 26.81 -33.10 -16.77
C TYR A 339 25.60 -34.00 -16.92
N VAL A 340 24.42 -33.56 -16.47
CA VAL A 340 23.18 -34.32 -16.65
C VAL A 340 22.83 -34.44 -18.13
N LEU A 341 22.93 -33.35 -18.90
CA LEU A 341 22.64 -33.36 -20.34
C LEU A 341 23.61 -34.24 -21.13
N ASN A 342 24.92 -34.19 -20.83
CA ASN A 342 25.93 -35.00 -21.52
C ASN A 342 25.85 -36.49 -21.21
N ASP A 343 25.18 -36.87 -20.12
CA ASP A 343 25.02 -38.26 -19.67
C ASP A 343 23.75 -38.90 -20.25
N ILE A 344 22.80 -38.10 -20.75
CA ILE A 344 21.59 -38.55 -21.48
C ILE A 344 21.95 -38.81 -22.93
#